data_AF-A0A9D5U629-F1
#
_entry.id   AF-A0A9D5U629-F1
#
_cell.length_a   1.000
_cell.length_b   1.000
_cell.length_c   1.000
_cell.angle_alpha   90.00
_cell.angle_beta   90.00
_cell.angle_gamma   90.00
#
_symmetry.space_group_name_H-M   'P 1'
#
loop_
_entity.id
_entity.type
_entity.pdbx_description
1 polymer ?
#
loop_
_entity_poly.entity_id
_entity_poly.type
_entity_poly.pdbx_seq_one_letter_code
_entity_poly.pdbx_strand_id
1 'polypeptide(L)'
;MREAVAAAYVEEGSPAKAVNEFILVGDVHFRNRAYEEALAVYRRALELGPDNLRTLGKLVSAYEAAGEVEAAAEVLFDMADIYARRSLTWKSREAATRALRLAPGEAVLRRYLERSAVAGELASAVAAVEELMPFFPRRFQGRARELLAEGGRGGRAPTEARPQAASSFGQPAWQAFRDPSPAAGAPAPPHGHGRAPEPPAPSESGADPRRTLVEALHLFSRRRYSRALAKLDEVAGLPRAGLSQNDLADLFSAKGQCLIELGYPRDAIEPFESGLSLSGLDAEREMSLQYGLARALEESGDRERAMDLYKWVYLKDASYRDVKIRLLWSKKK
;
A
#
# COMPACT_ATOMS: atom_id res chain seq x y z
N MET A 1 11.19 8.36 -40.99
CA MET A 1 9.86 7.81 -41.33
C MET A 1 8.86 7.91 -40.19
N ARG A 2 9.13 7.37 -38.99
CA ARG A 2 8.14 7.38 -37.88
C ARG A 2 7.83 8.77 -37.29
N GLU A 3 8.78 9.69 -37.24
CA GLU A 3 8.48 11.08 -36.82
C GLU A 3 7.53 11.79 -37.77
N ALA A 4 7.67 11.57 -39.08
CA ALA A 4 6.75 12.10 -40.08
C ALA A 4 5.35 11.48 -39.96
N VAL A 5 5.26 10.21 -39.57
CA VAL A 5 3.98 9.54 -39.26
C VAL A 5 3.36 10.10 -37.97
N ALA A 6 4.17 10.40 -36.95
CA ALA A 6 3.70 11.04 -35.74
C ALA A 6 3.15 12.45 -36.01
N ALA A 7 3.85 13.25 -36.83
CA ALA A 7 3.39 14.57 -37.26
C ALA A 7 2.08 14.49 -38.07
N ALA A 8 1.96 13.52 -38.99
CA ALA A 8 0.72 13.29 -39.74
C ALA A 8 -0.46 12.95 -38.81
N TYR A 9 -0.26 12.15 -37.75
CA TYR A 9 -1.32 11.85 -36.79
C TYR A 9 -1.72 13.03 -35.90
N VAL A 10 -0.82 14.01 -35.70
CA VAL A 10 -1.16 15.27 -35.04
C VAL A 10 -2.09 16.09 -35.93
N GLU A 11 -1.77 16.19 -37.22
CA GLU A 11 -2.60 16.88 -38.21
C GLU A 11 -3.96 16.20 -38.42
N GLU A 12 -4.01 14.87 -38.34
CA GLU A 12 -5.23 14.05 -38.45
C GLU A 12 -6.11 14.09 -37.17
N GLY A 13 -5.73 14.86 -36.15
CA GLY A 13 -6.51 15.03 -34.92
C GLY A 13 -6.54 13.81 -34.01
N SER A 14 -5.55 12.91 -34.12
CA SER A 14 -5.45 11.67 -33.33
C SER A 14 -4.24 11.70 -32.38
N PRO A 15 -4.25 12.54 -31.32
CA PRO A 15 -3.09 12.76 -30.45
C PRO A 15 -2.62 11.48 -29.77
N ALA A 16 -3.51 10.56 -29.42
CA ALA A 16 -3.15 9.28 -28.80
C ALA A 16 -2.31 8.38 -29.73
N LYS A 17 -2.53 8.42 -31.05
CA LYS A 17 -1.73 7.65 -32.01
C LYS A 17 -0.36 8.30 -32.21
N ALA A 18 -0.32 9.63 -32.32
CA ALA A 18 0.92 10.39 -32.40
C ALA A 18 1.82 10.15 -31.17
N VAL A 19 1.26 10.17 -29.95
CA VAL A 19 1.99 9.85 -28.71
C VAL A 19 2.63 8.46 -28.79
N ASN A 20 1.90 7.44 -29.26
CA ASN A 20 2.45 6.09 -29.39
C ASN A 20 3.62 6.03 -30.37
N GLU A 21 3.54 6.72 -31.51
CA GLU A 21 4.65 6.76 -32.48
C GLU A 21 5.86 7.50 -31.91
N PHE A 22 5.66 8.62 -31.21
CA PHE A 22 6.78 9.30 -30.54
C PHE A 22 7.43 8.43 -29.46
N ILE A 23 6.65 7.69 -28.66
CA ILE A 23 7.23 6.73 -27.70
C ILE A 23 8.11 5.70 -28.41
N LEU A 24 7.66 5.18 -29.57
CA LEU A 24 8.45 4.19 -30.33
C LEU A 24 9.75 4.78 -30.89
N VAL A 25 9.73 6.03 -31.37
CA VAL A 25 10.93 6.74 -31.81
C VAL A 25 11.88 6.97 -30.64
N GLY A 26 11.37 7.45 -29.50
CA GLY A 26 12.16 7.63 -28.29
C GLY A 26 12.78 6.31 -27.79
N ASP A 27 12.04 5.20 -27.86
CA ASP A 27 12.54 3.85 -27.51
C ASP A 27 13.67 3.38 -28.42
N VAL A 28 13.74 3.83 -29.68
CA VAL A 28 14.87 3.57 -30.58
C VAL A 28 16.09 4.37 -30.14
N HIS A 29 15.95 5.68 -29.90
CA HIS A 29 17.05 6.53 -29.43
C HIS A 29 17.60 6.04 -28.08
N PHE A 30 16.71 5.70 -27.14
CA PHE A 30 17.08 5.19 -25.83
C PHE A 30 17.91 3.90 -25.94
N ARG A 31 17.48 2.94 -26.77
CA ARG A 31 18.25 1.70 -27.01
C ARG A 31 19.62 1.95 -27.63
N ASN A 32 19.75 3.00 -28.43
CA ASN A 32 21.01 3.42 -29.03
C ASN A 32 21.88 4.25 -28.07
N ARG A 33 21.48 4.41 -26.80
CA ARG A 33 22.12 5.27 -25.79
C ARG A 33 22.18 6.76 -26.17
N ALA A 34 21.37 7.16 -27.14
CA ALA A 34 21.15 8.55 -27.55
C ALA A 34 20.10 9.17 -26.60
N TYR A 35 20.50 9.38 -25.34
CA TYR A 35 19.56 9.72 -24.27
C TYR A 35 18.96 11.12 -24.42
N GLU A 36 19.73 12.09 -24.87
CA GLU A 36 19.24 13.46 -25.11
C GLU A 36 18.17 13.50 -26.20
N GLU A 37 18.39 12.76 -27.29
CA GLU A 37 17.42 12.64 -28.37
C GLU A 37 16.18 11.88 -27.91
N ALA A 38 16.35 10.83 -27.09
CA ALA A 38 15.22 10.13 -26.49
C ALA A 38 14.39 11.06 -25.59
N LEU A 39 15.04 11.87 -24.75
CA LEU A 39 14.40 12.87 -23.90
C LEU A 39 13.62 13.89 -24.72
N ALA A 40 14.21 14.43 -25.79
CA ALA A 40 13.55 15.37 -26.68
C ALA A 40 12.27 14.79 -27.31
N VAL A 41 12.35 13.53 -27.77
CA VAL A 41 11.20 12.84 -28.37
C VAL A 41 10.11 12.53 -27.34
N TYR A 42 10.47 12.06 -26.14
CA TYR A 42 9.50 11.80 -25.08
C TYR A 42 8.82 13.08 -24.58
N ARG A 43 9.53 14.22 -24.53
CA ARG A 43 8.93 15.53 -24.18
C ARG A 43 7.88 15.95 -25.20
N ARG A 44 8.14 15.77 -26.51
CA ARG A 44 7.12 15.98 -27.56
C ARG A 44 5.90 15.08 -27.39
N ALA A 45 6.10 13.82 -26.99
CA ALA A 45 4.98 12.94 -26.67
C ALA A 45 4.15 13.46 -25.47
N LEU A 46 4.78 14.08 -24.47
CA LEU A 46 4.08 14.69 -23.34
C LEU A 46 3.36 16.00 -23.69
N GLU A 47 3.84 16.78 -24.66
CA GLU A 47 3.12 17.96 -25.16
C GLU A 47 1.72 17.58 -25.70
N LEU A 48 1.60 16.40 -26.31
CA LEU A 48 0.35 15.87 -26.84
C LEU A 48 -0.49 15.11 -25.79
N GLY A 49 0.15 14.62 -24.72
CA GLY A 49 -0.50 13.85 -23.68
C GLY A 49 0.17 14.05 -22.32
N PRO A 50 -0.08 15.17 -21.63
CA PRO A 50 0.64 15.55 -20.40
C PRO A 50 0.52 14.52 -19.27
N ASP A 51 -0.64 13.87 -19.15
CA ASP A 51 -0.94 12.88 -18.10
C ASP A 51 -0.66 11.42 -18.55
N ASN A 52 0.12 11.23 -19.61
CA ASN A 52 0.46 9.91 -20.13
C ASN A 52 1.56 9.24 -19.27
N LEU A 53 1.12 8.48 -18.26
CA LEU A 53 1.98 7.76 -17.32
C LEU A 53 3.01 6.83 -17.98
N ARG A 54 2.71 6.27 -19.16
CA ARG A 54 3.66 5.44 -19.91
C ARG A 54 4.83 6.29 -20.42
N THR A 55 4.55 7.47 -20.95
CA THR A 55 5.57 8.39 -21.46
C THR A 55 6.40 8.98 -20.32
N LEU A 56 5.75 9.36 -19.20
CA LEU A 56 6.45 9.81 -18.00
C LEU A 56 7.41 8.74 -17.48
N GLY A 57 6.99 7.48 -17.41
CA GLY A 57 7.86 6.37 -17.02
C GLY A 57 9.07 6.19 -17.95
N LYS A 58 8.89 6.37 -19.26
CA LYS A 58 10.00 6.36 -20.24
C LYS A 58 10.96 7.53 -20.04
N LEU A 59 10.43 8.71 -19.71
CA LEU A 59 11.22 9.91 -19.42
C LEU A 59 12.05 9.73 -18.14
N VAL A 60 11.48 9.13 -17.09
CA VAL A 60 12.23 8.75 -15.87
C VAL A 60 13.40 7.84 -16.22
N SER A 61 13.17 6.76 -16.97
CA SER A 61 14.24 5.85 -17.38
C SER A 61 15.30 6.53 -18.25
N ALA A 62 14.91 7.47 -19.11
CA ALA A 62 15.83 8.25 -19.93
C ALA A 62 16.71 9.18 -19.09
N TYR A 63 16.14 9.92 -18.13
CA TYR A 63 16.90 10.76 -17.22
C TYR A 63 17.83 9.95 -16.31
N GLU A 64 17.37 8.82 -15.77
CA GLU A 64 18.21 7.90 -14.98
C GLU A 64 19.42 7.41 -15.79
N ALA A 65 19.21 7.05 -17.07
CA ALA A 65 20.28 6.59 -17.94
C ALA A 65 21.24 7.72 -18.37
N ALA A 66 20.76 8.95 -18.44
CA ALA A 66 21.56 10.15 -18.69
C ALA A 66 22.33 10.63 -17.44
N GLY A 67 21.98 10.13 -16.24
CA GLY A 67 22.57 10.57 -14.97
C GLY A 67 21.91 11.81 -14.35
N GLU A 68 20.84 12.31 -14.98
CA GLU A 68 20.07 13.48 -14.56
C GLU A 68 19.03 13.10 -13.48
N VAL A 69 19.51 12.67 -12.33
CA VAL A 69 18.68 12.08 -11.25
C VAL A 69 17.69 13.06 -10.65
N GLU A 70 18.02 14.35 -10.57
CA GLU A 70 17.12 15.40 -10.10
C GLU A 70 15.94 15.58 -11.07
N ALA A 71 16.20 15.60 -12.38
CA ALA A 71 15.13 15.69 -13.38
C ALA A 71 14.24 14.44 -13.38
N ALA A 72 14.81 13.26 -13.15
CA ALA A 72 14.03 12.04 -12.97
C ALA A 72 13.13 12.10 -11.72
N ALA A 73 13.63 12.65 -10.60
CA ALA A 73 12.85 12.84 -9.38
C ALA A 73 11.67 13.80 -9.58
N GLU A 74 11.87 14.87 -10.37
CA GLU A 74 10.81 15.80 -10.75
C GLU A 74 9.67 15.11 -11.52
N VAL A 75 10.00 14.30 -12.52
CA VAL A 75 8.99 13.53 -13.27
C VAL A 75 8.28 12.51 -12.38
N LEU A 76 8.99 11.92 -11.41
CA LEU A 76 8.37 11.02 -10.43
C LEU A 76 7.37 11.76 -9.52
N PHE A 77 7.61 13.03 -9.18
CA PHE A 77 6.61 13.85 -8.51
C PHE A 77 5.41 14.12 -9.42
N ASP A 78 5.61 14.46 -10.70
CA ASP A 78 4.48 14.64 -11.63
C ASP A 78 3.63 13.36 -11.76
N MET A 79 4.27 12.19 -11.76
CA MET A 79 3.56 10.92 -11.69
C MET A 79 2.79 10.75 -10.36
N ALA A 80 3.38 11.14 -9.23
CA ALA A 80 2.72 11.13 -7.94
C ALA A 80 1.49 12.07 -7.91
N ASP A 81 1.60 13.25 -8.51
CA ASP A 81 0.53 14.22 -8.74
C ASP A 81 -0.64 13.59 -9.49
N ILE A 82 -0.36 12.94 -10.62
CA ILE A 82 -1.37 12.24 -11.41
C ILE A 82 -2.01 11.10 -10.61
N TYR A 83 -1.22 10.31 -9.88
CA TYR A 83 -1.75 9.22 -9.05
C TYR A 83 -2.65 9.72 -7.93
N ALA A 84 -2.27 10.79 -7.24
CA ALA A 84 -3.11 11.39 -6.19
C ALA A 84 -4.42 11.95 -6.74
N ARG A 85 -4.39 12.65 -7.90
CA ARG A 85 -5.61 13.13 -8.58
C ARG A 85 -6.56 11.98 -8.96
N ARG A 86 -6.02 10.78 -9.20
CA ARG A 86 -6.77 9.56 -9.48
C ARG A 86 -7.12 8.74 -8.22
N SER A 87 -6.89 9.28 -7.03
CA SER A 87 -7.08 8.61 -5.73
C SER A 87 -6.27 7.31 -5.55
N LEU A 88 -5.17 7.17 -6.29
CA LEU A 88 -4.23 6.06 -6.19
C LEU A 88 -3.12 6.41 -5.18
N THR A 89 -3.51 6.57 -3.92
CA THR A 89 -2.63 7.04 -2.83
C THR A 89 -1.35 6.22 -2.70
N TRP A 90 -1.43 4.89 -2.82
CA TRP A 90 -0.26 4.04 -2.69
C TRP A 90 0.76 4.26 -3.81
N LYS A 91 0.32 4.38 -5.07
CA LYS A 91 1.20 4.67 -6.22
C LYS A 91 1.79 6.07 -6.15
N SER A 92 1.01 7.02 -5.64
CA SER A 92 1.50 8.39 -5.37
C SER A 92 2.66 8.35 -4.38
N ARG A 93 2.49 7.64 -3.25
CA ARG A 93 3.56 7.47 -2.25
C ARG A 93 4.76 6.71 -2.81
N GLU A 94 4.53 5.65 -3.58
CA GLU A 94 5.61 4.87 -4.20
C GLU A 94 6.47 5.73 -5.14
N ALA A 95 5.83 6.50 -6.03
CA ALA A 95 6.54 7.39 -6.95
C ALA A 95 7.34 8.47 -6.20
N ALA A 96 6.75 9.09 -5.19
CA ALA A 96 7.41 10.13 -4.40
C ALA A 96 8.57 9.60 -3.53
N THR A 97 8.42 8.42 -2.92
CA THR A 97 9.51 7.77 -2.17
C THR A 97 10.63 7.29 -3.09
N ARG A 98 10.31 6.86 -4.32
CA ARG A 98 11.33 6.59 -5.34
C ARG A 98 12.10 7.85 -5.72
N ALA A 99 11.43 9.00 -5.88
CA ALA A 99 12.09 10.28 -6.16
C ALA A 99 13.14 10.61 -5.09
N LEU A 100 12.79 10.45 -3.81
CA LEU A 100 13.71 10.67 -2.69
C LEU A 100 14.88 9.69 -2.61
N ARG A 101 14.67 8.43 -2.99
CA ARG A 101 15.76 7.45 -3.06
C ARG A 101 16.72 7.75 -4.20
N LEU A 102 16.19 8.24 -5.33
CA LEU A 102 16.97 8.53 -6.52
C LEU A 102 17.81 9.80 -6.35
N ALA A 103 17.21 10.88 -5.84
CA ALA A 103 17.86 12.16 -5.60
C ALA A 103 17.63 12.61 -4.15
N PRO A 104 18.37 12.06 -3.17
CA PRO A 104 18.26 12.47 -1.77
C PRO A 104 18.85 13.87 -1.60
N GLY A 105 17.99 14.89 -1.59
CA GLY A 105 18.39 16.29 -1.49
C GLY A 105 17.30 17.16 -0.87
N GLU A 106 17.70 18.36 -0.41
CA GLU A 106 16.82 19.28 0.30
C GLU A 106 15.63 19.72 -0.56
N ALA A 107 15.86 20.06 -1.83
CA ALA A 107 14.80 20.49 -2.73
C ALA A 107 13.73 19.40 -2.92
N VAL A 108 14.17 18.16 -3.19
CA VAL A 108 13.30 16.98 -3.38
C VAL A 108 12.53 16.68 -2.10
N LEU A 109 13.19 16.70 -0.93
CA LEU A 109 12.56 16.47 0.36
C LEU A 109 11.56 17.55 0.73
N ARG A 110 11.89 18.83 0.56
CA ARG A 110 10.98 19.94 0.82
C ARG A 110 9.71 19.80 -0.03
N ARG A 111 9.87 19.55 -1.33
CA ARG A 111 8.73 19.34 -2.24
C ARG A 111 7.85 18.16 -1.81
N TYR A 112 8.45 17.04 -1.44
CA TYR A 112 7.70 15.88 -0.95
C TYR A 112 6.86 16.21 0.28
N LEU A 113 7.44 16.93 1.25
CA LEU A 113 6.75 17.31 2.49
C LEU A 113 5.65 18.35 2.23
N GLU A 114 5.92 19.38 1.44
CA GLU A 114 4.93 20.41 1.06
C GLU A 114 3.73 19.78 0.37
N ARG A 115 3.98 18.92 -0.62
CA ARG A 115 2.93 18.18 -1.34
C ARG A 115 2.11 17.31 -0.39
N SER A 116 2.77 16.58 0.50
CA SER A 116 2.10 15.69 1.45
C SER A 116 1.32 16.48 2.50
N ALA A 117 1.75 17.69 2.86
CA ALA A 117 1.00 18.60 3.72
C ALA A 117 -0.31 19.06 3.04
N VAL A 118 -0.25 19.48 1.78
CA VAL A 118 -1.44 19.87 1.00
C VAL A 118 -2.41 18.69 0.86
N ALA A 119 -1.91 17.47 0.70
CA ALA A 119 -2.73 16.26 0.62
C ALA A 119 -3.29 15.79 1.98
N GLY A 120 -2.89 16.39 3.11
CA GLY A 120 -3.28 15.93 4.45
C GLY A 120 -2.59 14.63 4.89
N GLU A 121 -1.52 14.23 4.20
CA GLU A 121 -0.77 12.99 4.40
C GLU A 121 0.60 13.23 5.07
N LEU A 122 0.82 14.41 5.64
CA LEU A 122 2.12 14.83 6.18
C LEU A 122 2.70 13.82 7.19
N ALA A 123 1.87 13.29 8.10
CA ALA A 123 2.30 12.29 9.07
C ALA A 123 2.83 11.00 8.40
N SER A 124 2.14 10.54 7.36
CA SER A 124 2.57 9.36 6.58
C SER A 124 3.85 9.64 5.79
N ALA A 125 4.01 10.87 5.28
CA ALA A 125 5.19 11.27 4.53
C ALA A 125 6.42 11.39 5.44
N VAL A 126 6.27 11.97 6.64
CA VAL A 126 7.33 12.03 7.65
C VAL A 126 7.79 10.63 8.01
N ALA A 127 6.87 9.70 8.31
CA ALA A 127 7.22 8.32 8.60
C ALA A 127 7.98 7.63 7.45
N ALA A 128 7.58 7.89 6.19
CA ALA A 128 8.29 7.37 5.03
C ALA A 128 9.71 7.94 4.89
N VAL A 129 9.92 9.22 5.20
CA VAL A 129 11.26 9.83 5.18
C VAL A 129 12.13 9.28 6.31
N GLU A 130 11.56 9.06 7.50
CA GLU A 130 12.26 8.44 8.62
C GLU A 130 12.74 7.02 8.29
N GLU A 131 11.90 6.22 7.61
CA GLU A 131 12.26 4.89 7.11
C GLU A 131 13.39 4.94 6.06
N LEU A 132 13.40 5.97 5.21
CA LEU A 132 14.43 6.16 4.19
C LEU A 132 15.74 6.75 4.73
N MET A 133 15.73 7.30 5.95
CA MET A 133 16.85 8.04 6.53
C MET A 133 18.18 7.26 6.58
N PRO A 134 18.22 5.95 6.88
CA PRO A 134 19.46 5.18 6.84
C PRO A 134 20.10 5.10 5.45
N PHE A 135 19.30 5.22 4.38
CA PHE A 135 19.76 5.16 3.00
C PHE A 135 20.22 6.51 2.44
N PHE A 136 19.92 7.61 3.14
CA PHE A 136 20.40 8.93 2.73
C PHE A 136 21.90 9.10 2.97
N PRO A 137 22.59 9.88 2.12
CA PRO A 137 23.98 10.27 2.36
C PRO A 137 24.13 10.89 3.76
N ARG A 138 25.16 10.51 4.52
CA ARG A 138 25.36 10.99 5.90
C ARG A 138 25.34 12.52 6.02
N ARG A 139 25.90 13.22 5.03
CA ARG A 139 25.88 14.70 4.93
C ARG A 139 24.47 15.29 4.82
N PHE A 140 23.51 14.54 4.30
CA PHE A 140 22.12 14.96 4.12
C PHE A 140 21.23 14.58 5.31
N GLN A 141 21.55 13.52 6.06
CA GLN A 141 20.72 13.03 7.18
C GLN A 141 20.43 14.11 8.23
N GLY A 142 21.43 14.93 8.59
CA GLY A 142 21.25 16.05 9.54
C GLY A 142 20.24 17.07 9.02
N ARG A 143 20.42 17.51 7.77
CA ARG A 143 19.52 18.46 7.11
C ARG A 143 18.12 17.90 6.94
N ALA A 144 17.99 16.62 6.62
CA ALA A 144 16.69 15.94 6.51
C ALA A 144 15.94 15.96 7.86
N ARG A 145 16.62 15.70 8.99
CA ARG A 145 16.01 15.79 10.32
C ARG A 145 15.55 17.20 10.66
N GLU A 146 16.33 18.21 10.30
CA GLU A 146 15.94 19.61 10.47
C GLU A 146 14.67 19.93 9.67
N LEU A 147 14.62 19.55 8.40
CA LEU A 147 13.43 19.76 7.55
C LEU A 147 12.18 19.05 8.09
N LEU A 148 12.32 17.83 8.62
CA LEU A 148 11.22 17.12 9.27
C LEU A 148 10.76 17.86 10.54
N ALA A 149 11.69 18.41 11.32
CA ALA A 149 11.38 19.20 12.50
C ALA A 149 10.75 20.57 12.16
N GLU A 150 11.12 21.18 11.04
CA GLU A 150 10.53 22.41 10.51
C GLU A 150 9.12 22.17 9.98
N GLY A 151 8.92 21.13 9.17
CA GLY A 151 7.61 20.73 8.64
C GLY A 151 6.62 20.30 9.73
N GLY A 152 7.11 19.71 10.81
CA GLY A 152 6.30 19.38 12.00
C GLY A 152 5.89 20.59 12.85
N ARG A 153 6.60 21.72 12.75
CA ARG A 153 6.24 22.97 13.46
C ARG A 153 5.17 23.77 12.72
N GLY A 154 5.07 23.65 11.39
CA GLY A 154 4.00 24.27 10.60
C GLY A 154 2.62 23.61 10.78
N GLY A 155 2.57 22.40 11.36
CA GLY A 155 1.35 21.66 11.65
C GLY A 155 0.94 21.64 13.13
N ARG A 156 1.67 22.31 14.03
CA ARG A 156 1.23 22.49 15.42
C ARG A 156 0.47 23.81 15.52
N ALA A 157 -0.78 23.73 15.98
CA ALA A 157 -1.48 24.87 16.56
C ALA A 157 -0.54 25.59 17.56
N PRO A 158 -0.58 26.94 17.62
CA PRO A 158 0.39 27.71 18.39
C PRO A 158 0.38 27.29 19.85
N THR A 159 1.54 26.84 20.32
CA THR A 159 1.85 26.62 21.73
C THR A 159 1.94 27.94 22.48
N GLU A 160 1.12 28.13 23.49
CA GLU A 160 1.55 28.75 24.75
C GLU A 160 1.98 27.60 25.68
N ALA A 161 3.00 27.67 26.53
CA ALA A 161 4.18 28.50 26.66
C ALA A 161 5.20 27.65 27.45
N ARG A 162 6.47 28.08 27.39
CA ARG A 162 7.68 27.34 27.75
C ARG A 162 7.84 26.89 29.23
N PRO A 163 8.82 26.00 29.50
CA PRO A 163 8.98 25.24 30.73
C PRO A 163 9.82 25.98 31.78
N GLN A 164 9.78 25.50 33.03
CA GLN A 164 10.91 25.61 33.94
C GLN A 164 10.93 24.45 34.96
N ALA A 165 12.06 23.73 34.89
CA ALA A 165 12.77 23.00 35.95
C ALA A 165 11.98 22.24 37.04
N ALA A 166 12.14 20.92 37.09
CA ALA A 166 13.03 20.33 38.08
C ALA A 166 13.26 18.84 37.79
N SER A 167 14.51 18.47 37.98
CA SER A 167 15.10 17.14 38.02
C SER A 167 14.28 16.12 38.83
N SER A 168 14.13 14.91 38.31
CA SER A 168 14.64 13.65 38.91
C SER A 168 13.81 12.44 38.46
N PHE A 169 14.52 11.41 37.99
CA PHE A 169 14.26 9.97 38.16
C PHE A 169 12.82 9.43 38.22
N GLY A 170 12.56 8.44 37.35
CA GLY A 170 11.58 7.39 37.65
C GLY A 170 10.77 6.94 36.44
N GLN A 171 10.91 5.68 36.05
CA GLN A 171 10.04 4.98 35.11
C GLN A 171 8.57 5.04 35.58
N PRO A 172 7.56 5.04 34.69
CA PRO A 172 6.18 4.88 35.16
C PRO A 172 5.83 3.40 35.28
N ALA A 173 5.69 2.97 36.54
CA ALA A 173 4.84 1.87 36.95
C ALA A 173 3.36 2.26 36.76
N TRP A 174 2.60 1.49 35.98
CA TRP A 174 1.15 1.64 35.84
C TRP A 174 0.37 0.96 36.99
N GLN A 175 0.97 0.83 38.18
CA GLN A 175 0.28 0.25 39.33
C GLN A 175 -0.05 1.30 40.39
N ALA A 176 -1.35 1.29 40.71
CA ALA A 176 -2.00 1.69 41.95
C ALA A 176 -2.07 3.19 42.28
N PHE A 177 -3.31 3.69 42.31
CA PHE A 177 -3.96 4.42 43.42
C PHE A 177 -5.40 4.71 42.90
N ARG A 178 -6.51 4.54 43.62
CA ARG A 178 -6.78 4.67 45.06
C ARG A 178 -8.24 4.23 45.33
N ASP A 179 -8.49 3.54 46.43
CA ASP A 179 -9.73 3.60 47.26
C ASP A 179 -9.31 4.15 48.66
N PRO A 180 -10.16 4.50 49.67
CA PRO A 180 -11.62 4.25 49.85
C PRO A 180 -12.51 5.34 50.57
N SER A 181 -13.84 5.04 50.66
CA SER A 181 -14.84 5.25 51.77
C SER A 181 -15.45 6.64 52.14
N PRO A 182 -16.56 6.75 52.97
CA PRO A 182 -17.49 5.73 53.55
C PRO A 182 -19.04 6.03 53.60
N ALA A 183 -19.82 4.95 53.84
CA ALA A 183 -21.01 4.68 54.71
C ALA A 183 -22.32 5.53 54.78
N ALA A 184 -23.48 4.83 54.65
CA ALA A 184 -24.73 4.82 55.48
C ALA A 184 -25.95 4.35 54.61
N GLY A 185 -26.95 3.55 54.97
CA GLY A 185 -27.33 2.72 56.13
C GLY A 185 -28.78 2.17 55.93
N ALA A 186 -28.97 0.85 56.11
CA ALA A 186 -30.21 0.09 56.46
C ALA A 186 -31.45 0.04 55.50
N PRO A 187 -32.44 -0.88 55.71
CA PRO A 187 -32.37 -2.34 55.92
C PRO A 187 -33.28 -3.16 54.96
N ALA A 188 -33.11 -4.48 54.93
CA ALA A 188 -33.92 -5.43 54.14
C ALA A 188 -35.10 -6.06 54.94
N PRO A 189 -36.13 -6.62 54.27
CA PRO A 189 -36.94 -7.71 54.80
C PRO A 189 -36.75 -9.03 54.02
N PRO A 190 -37.22 -10.19 54.55
CA PRO A 190 -36.70 -11.51 54.23
C PRO A 190 -37.69 -12.43 53.47
N HIS A 191 -37.13 -13.58 53.04
CA HIS A 191 -37.77 -14.80 52.52
C HIS A 191 -38.22 -14.71 51.05
N GLY A 192 -37.93 -15.67 50.16
CA GLY A 192 -37.33 -16.98 50.26
C GLY A 192 -37.36 -17.66 48.88
N HIS A 193 -36.89 -18.90 48.84
CA HIS A 193 -36.88 -19.87 47.75
C HIS A 193 -35.69 -19.83 46.80
N GLY A 194 -34.83 -20.84 46.98
CA GLY A 194 -33.71 -21.15 46.13
C GLY A 194 -34.13 -21.38 44.68
N ARG A 195 -33.47 -20.66 43.81
CA ARG A 195 -33.27 -21.04 42.42
C ARG A 195 -31.84 -21.56 42.31
N ALA A 196 -31.67 -22.70 41.65
CA ALA A 196 -30.37 -23.24 41.26
C ALA A 196 -29.50 -22.14 40.64
N PRO A 197 -28.15 -22.18 40.81
CA PRO A 197 -27.30 -21.19 40.16
C PRO A 197 -27.56 -21.26 38.66
N GLU A 198 -28.15 -20.20 38.11
CA GLU A 198 -28.07 -19.95 36.67
C GLU A 198 -26.57 -20.00 36.32
N PRO A 199 -26.20 -20.70 35.23
CA PRO A 199 -24.82 -20.67 34.77
C PRO A 199 -24.43 -19.20 34.64
N PRO A 200 -23.20 -18.81 35.05
CA PRO A 200 -22.79 -17.42 34.98
C PRO A 200 -23.07 -16.92 33.57
N ALA A 201 -23.85 -15.84 33.46
CA ALA A 201 -24.03 -15.14 32.20
C ALA A 201 -22.62 -14.93 31.61
N PRO A 202 -22.38 -15.30 30.34
CA PRO A 202 -21.07 -15.12 29.75
C PRO A 202 -20.70 -13.64 29.89
N SER A 203 -19.61 -13.41 30.60
CA SER A 203 -19.00 -12.09 30.78
C SER A 203 -18.94 -11.37 29.44
N GLU A 204 -19.46 -10.15 29.39
CA GLU A 204 -19.52 -9.32 28.20
C GLU A 204 -18.15 -9.16 27.53
N SER A 205 -18.17 -9.10 26.19
CA SER A 205 -17.08 -8.64 25.30
C SER A 205 -15.96 -9.63 24.93
N GLY A 206 -16.30 -10.87 24.58
CA GLY A 206 -15.49 -11.62 23.61
C GLY A 206 -15.96 -11.28 22.20
N ALA A 207 -15.12 -10.66 21.37
CA ALA A 207 -15.50 -10.36 19.99
C ALA A 207 -15.85 -11.67 19.25
N ASP A 208 -17.06 -11.77 18.70
CA ASP A 208 -17.48 -12.93 17.90
C ASP A 208 -16.59 -13.02 16.65
N PRO A 209 -15.80 -14.10 16.47
CA PRO A 209 -14.87 -14.24 15.35
C PRO A 209 -15.55 -14.08 13.99
N ARG A 210 -16.79 -14.59 13.87
CA ARG A 210 -17.54 -14.53 12.61
C ARG A 210 -18.01 -13.12 12.31
N ARG A 211 -18.50 -12.40 13.33
CA ARG A 211 -18.87 -10.99 13.17
C ARG A 211 -17.66 -10.13 12.82
N THR A 212 -16.54 -10.31 13.52
CA THR A 212 -15.28 -9.61 13.27
C THR A 212 -14.77 -9.88 11.85
N LEU A 213 -14.91 -11.11 11.35
CA LEU A 213 -14.58 -11.47 9.96
C LEU A 213 -15.46 -10.73 8.95
N VAL A 214 -16.78 -10.68 9.15
CA VAL A 214 -17.69 -9.94 8.26
C VAL A 214 -17.34 -8.45 8.22
N GLU A 215 -17.01 -7.84 9.36
CA GLU A 215 -16.54 -6.46 9.43
C GLU A 215 -15.21 -6.26 8.66
N ALA A 216 -14.28 -7.21 8.79
CA ALA A 216 -13.01 -7.17 8.07
C ALA A 216 -13.20 -7.29 6.55
N LEU A 217 -14.07 -8.20 6.10
CA LEU A 217 -14.40 -8.36 4.67
C LEU A 217 -15.14 -7.13 4.11
N HIS A 218 -15.94 -6.44 4.92
CA HIS A 218 -16.55 -5.17 4.53
C HIS A 218 -15.52 -4.04 4.39
N LEU A 219 -14.50 -4.00 5.26
CA LEU A 219 -13.38 -3.06 5.09
C LEU A 219 -12.57 -3.37 3.83
N PHE A 220 -12.35 -4.66 3.56
CA PHE A 220 -11.67 -5.16 2.37
C PHE A 220 -12.41 -4.75 1.09
N SER A 221 -13.72 -4.97 0.99
CA SER A 221 -14.51 -4.59 -0.19
C SER A 221 -14.51 -3.08 -0.46
N ARG A 222 -14.34 -2.27 0.60
CA ARG A 222 -14.15 -0.81 0.53
C ARG A 222 -12.71 -0.37 0.28
N ARG A 223 -11.81 -1.30 -0.06
CA ARG A 223 -10.39 -1.07 -0.34
C ARG A 223 -9.61 -0.45 0.83
N ARG A 224 -10.07 -0.63 2.07
CA ARG A 224 -9.41 -0.13 3.29
C ARG A 224 -8.43 -1.16 3.81
N TYR A 225 -7.47 -1.55 2.98
CA TYR A 225 -6.64 -2.76 3.18
C TYR A 225 -5.85 -2.78 4.49
N SER A 226 -5.32 -1.65 4.96
CA SER A 226 -4.60 -1.60 6.25
C SER A 226 -5.51 -1.88 7.45
N ARG A 227 -6.72 -1.31 7.46
CA ARG A 227 -7.71 -1.57 8.51
C ARG A 227 -8.31 -2.97 8.40
N ALA A 228 -8.53 -3.44 7.18
CA ALA A 228 -8.99 -4.80 6.93
C ALA A 228 -7.96 -5.82 7.44
N LEU A 229 -6.68 -5.65 7.11
CA LEU A 229 -5.60 -6.52 7.57
C LEU A 229 -5.51 -6.59 9.10
N ALA A 230 -5.51 -5.44 9.79
CA ALA A 230 -5.51 -5.40 11.25
C ALA A 230 -6.71 -6.14 11.86
N LYS A 231 -7.90 -6.00 11.25
CA LYS A 231 -9.12 -6.70 11.68
C LYS A 231 -9.05 -8.20 11.37
N LEU A 232 -8.45 -8.62 10.26
CA LEU A 232 -8.23 -10.04 9.92
C LEU A 232 -7.23 -10.70 10.88
N ASP A 233 -6.18 -9.97 11.30
CA ASP A 233 -5.24 -10.44 12.31
C ASP A 233 -5.89 -10.56 13.69
N GLU A 234 -6.82 -9.67 14.03
CA GLU A 234 -7.68 -9.82 15.21
C GLU A 234 -8.46 -11.13 15.14
N VAL A 235 -9.12 -11.44 14.01
CA VAL A 235 -9.83 -12.72 13.83
C VAL A 235 -8.89 -13.92 13.96
N ALA A 236 -7.67 -13.85 13.42
CA ALA A 236 -6.70 -14.93 13.50
C ALA A 236 -6.24 -15.24 14.94
N GLY A 237 -6.28 -14.24 15.83
CA GLY A 237 -5.98 -14.39 17.26
C GLY A 237 -7.16 -14.86 18.12
N LEU A 238 -8.39 -14.85 17.58
CA LEU A 238 -9.59 -15.31 18.29
C LEU A 238 -9.75 -16.83 18.19
N PRO A 239 -10.47 -17.46 19.14
CA PRO A 239 -10.83 -18.88 19.02
C PRO A 239 -11.58 -19.13 17.72
N ARG A 240 -11.22 -20.18 16.98
CA ARG A 240 -11.89 -20.55 15.71
C ARG A 240 -13.31 -21.08 15.87
N ALA A 241 -13.85 -21.06 17.10
CA ALA A 241 -15.20 -21.52 17.39
C ALA A 241 -16.23 -20.66 16.61
N GLY A 242 -17.02 -21.31 15.76
CA GLY A 242 -18.04 -20.64 14.94
C GLY A 242 -17.59 -20.23 13.53
N LEU A 243 -16.33 -20.48 13.15
CA LEU A 243 -15.85 -20.29 11.77
C LEU A 243 -15.84 -21.63 11.02
N SER A 244 -16.41 -21.66 9.83
CA SER A 244 -16.28 -22.79 8.89
C SER A 244 -14.92 -22.78 8.19
N GLN A 245 -14.55 -23.89 7.55
CA GLN A 245 -13.35 -23.96 6.71
C GLN A 245 -13.39 -22.92 5.57
N ASN A 246 -14.59 -22.66 5.04
CA ASN A 246 -14.81 -21.64 4.03
C ASN A 246 -14.63 -20.22 4.59
N ASP A 247 -15.06 -19.95 5.81
CA ASP A 247 -14.81 -18.66 6.47
C ASP A 247 -13.31 -18.43 6.70
N LEU A 248 -12.58 -19.49 7.07
CA LEU A 248 -11.12 -19.44 7.21
C LEU A 248 -10.44 -19.22 5.86
N ALA A 249 -10.90 -19.86 4.79
CA ALA A 249 -10.40 -19.62 3.45
C ALA A 249 -10.63 -18.16 2.99
N ASP A 250 -11.81 -17.61 3.26
CA ASP A 250 -12.15 -16.21 2.96
C ASP A 250 -11.28 -15.23 3.76
N LEU A 251 -11.00 -15.54 5.04
CA LEU A 251 -10.05 -14.80 5.87
C LEU A 251 -8.65 -14.80 5.27
N PHE A 252 -8.11 -15.98 4.96
CA PHE A 252 -6.76 -16.14 4.42
C PHE A 252 -6.61 -15.49 3.04
N SER A 253 -7.62 -15.66 2.18
CA SER A 253 -7.68 -15.04 0.86
C SER A 253 -7.68 -13.51 0.95
N ALA A 254 -8.54 -12.94 1.83
CA ALA A 254 -8.60 -11.50 2.05
C ALA A 254 -7.30 -10.95 2.66
N LYS A 255 -6.66 -11.69 3.58
CA LYS A 255 -5.39 -11.31 4.21
C LYS A 255 -4.26 -11.26 3.18
N GLY A 256 -4.10 -12.33 2.37
CA GLY A 256 -3.13 -12.37 1.28
C GLY A 256 -3.37 -11.26 0.26
N GLN A 257 -4.62 -11.00 -0.12
CA GLN A 257 -4.93 -9.91 -1.05
C GLN A 257 -4.66 -8.53 -0.44
N CYS A 258 -4.92 -8.30 0.85
CA CYS A 258 -4.54 -7.06 1.52
C CYS A 258 -3.04 -6.82 1.45
N LEU A 259 -2.23 -7.85 1.70
CA LEU A 259 -0.77 -7.75 1.65
C LEU A 259 -0.26 -7.42 0.25
N ILE A 260 -0.81 -8.05 -0.79
CA ILE A 260 -0.51 -7.69 -2.19
C ILE A 260 -0.81 -6.21 -2.45
N GLU A 261 -2.01 -5.74 -2.11
CA GLU A 261 -2.43 -4.35 -2.37
C GLU A 261 -1.64 -3.32 -1.53
N LEU A 262 -1.07 -3.76 -0.40
CA LEU A 262 -0.19 -2.95 0.45
C LEU A 262 1.29 -2.98 -0.01
N GLY A 263 1.63 -3.77 -1.03
CA GLY A 263 2.98 -3.85 -1.59
C GLY A 263 3.89 -4.88 -0.92
N TYR A 264 3.33 -5.85 -0.20
CA TYR A 264 4.05 -6.94 0.47
C TYR A 264 3.72 -8.31 -0.17
N PRO A 265 4.00 -8.52 -1.48
CA PRO A 265 3.60 -9.74 -2.18
C PRO A 265 4.31 -10.99 -1.66
N ARG A 266 5.52 -10.87 -1.11
CA ARG A 266 6.24 -11.98 -0.49
C ARG A 266 5.55 -12.46 0.79
N ASP A 267 5.09 -11.54 1.62
CA ASP A 267 4.39 -11.87 2.88
C ASP A 267 2.98 -12.41 2.61
N ALA A 268 2.40 -12.08 1.45
CA ALA A 268 1.10 -12.60 1.02
C ALA A 268 1.09 -14.10 0.73
N ILE A 269 2.25 -14.73 0.50
CA ILE A 269 2.37 -16.17 0.19
C ILE A 269 1.86 -17.03 1.34
N GLU A 270 2.29 -16.73 2.58
CA GLU A 270 1.95 -17.55 3.76
C GLU A 270 0.44 -17.64 3.99
N PRO A 271 -0.34 -16.54 3.98
CA PRO A 271 -1.79 -16.63 4.13
C PRO A 271 -2.45 -17.52 3.07
N PHE A 272 -2.02 -17.43 1.81
CA PHE A 272 -2.60 -18.29 0.76
C PHE A 272 -2.24 -19.77 0.95
N GLU A 273 -1.00 -20.09 1.30
CA GLU A 273 -0.57 -21.46 1.62
C GLU A 273 -1.31 -22.01 2.85
N SER A 274 -1.50 -21.19 3.88
CA SER A 274 -2.31 -21.51 5.06
C SER A 274 -3.76 -21.78 4.70
N GLY A 275 -4.36 -20.99 3.80
CA GLY A 275 -5.70 -21.26 3.27
C GLY A 275 -5.79 -22.56 2.48
N LEU A 276 -4.79 -22.89 1.66
CA LEU A 276 -4.75 -24.14 0.88
C LEU A 276 -4.50 -25.39 1.73
N SER A 277 -4.00 -25.22 2.96
CA SER A 277 -3.86 -26.33 3.91
C SER A 277 -5.20 -26.76 4.55
N LEU A 278 -6.26 -25.97 4.36
CA LEU A 278 -7.60 -26.27 4.87
C LEU A 278 -8.25 -27.41 4.08
N SER A 279 -8.98 -28.28 4.77
CA SER A 279 -9.69 -29.40 4.14
C SER A 279 -11.15 -29.04 3.83
N GLY A 280 -11.70 -29.65 2.76
CA GLY A 280 -13.12 -29.52 2.43
C GLY A 280 -13.54 -28.16 1.85
N LEU A 281 -12.60 -27.44 1.22
CA LEU A 281 -12.90 -26.21 0.50
C LEU A 281 -13.77 -26.49 -0.73
N ASP A 282 -14.66 -25.55 -1.04
CA ASP A 282 -15.31 -25.56 -2.35
C ASP A 282 -14.35 -25.10 -3.46
N ALA A 283 -14.72 -25.42 -4.70
CA ALA A 283 -13.90 -25.13 -5.87
C ALA A 283 -13.66 -23.62 -6.06
N GLU A 284 -14.60 -22.76 -5.66
CA GLU A 284 -14.48 -21.31 -5.80
C GLU A 284 -13.37 -20.76 -4.89
N ARG A 285 -13.36 -21.17 -3.63
CA ARG A 285 -12.36 -20.74 -2.63
C ARG A 285 -10.99 -21.32 -2.92
N GLU A 286 -10.93 -22.58 -3.33
CA GLU A 286 -9.68 -23.21 -3.77
C GLU A 286 -9.08 -22.43 -4.96
N MET A 287 -9.87 -22.13 -5.99
CA MET A 287 -9.40 -21.31 -7.13
C MET A 287 -9.01 -19.89 -6.71
N SER A 288 -9.73 -19.26 -5.78
CA SER A 288 -9.40 -17.92 -5.27
C SER A 288 -8.04 -17.90 -4.56
N LEU A 289 -7.77 -18.89 -3.71
CA LEU A 289 -6.50 -19.03 -3.01
C LEU A 289 -5.35 -19.37 -3.97
N GLN A 290 -5.55 -20.33 -4.89
CA GLN A 290 -4.53 -20.70 -5.88
C GLN A 290 -4.17 -19.52 -6.80
N TYR A 291 -5.17 -18.78 -7.28
CA TYR A 291 -4.94 -17.58 -8.09
C TYR A 291 -4.26 -16.46 -7.29
N GLY A 292 -4.66 -16.25 -6.03
CA GLY A 292 -4.03 -15.27 -5.14
C GLY A 292 -2.55 -15.59 -4.89
N LEU A 293 -2.24 -16.87 -4.62
CA LEU A 293 -0.88 -17.37 -4.47
C LEU A 293 -0.06 -17.19 -5.75
N ALA A 294 -0.65 -17.50 -6.91
CA ALA A 294 0.01 -17.29 -8.20
C ALA A 294 0.39 -15.82 -8.42
N ARG A 295 -0.50 -14.88 -8.06
CA ARG A 295 -0.21 -13.45 -8.10
C ARG A 295 0.91 -13.04 -7.15
N ALA A 296 0.85 -13.50 -5.90
CA ALA A 296 1.87 -13.23 -4.90
C ALA A 296 3.26 -13.69 -5.39
N LEU A 297 3.35 -14.93 -5.91
CA LEU A 297 4.57 -15.51 -6.47
C LEU A 297 5.07 -14.77 -7.71
N GLU A 298 4.17 -14.37 -8.61
CA GLU A 298 4.51 -13.59 -9.80
C GLU A 298 5.10 -12.23 -9.43
N GLU A 299 4.49 -11.52 -8.48
CA GLU A 299 4.95 -10.21 -8.01
C GLU A 299 6.24 -10.33 -7.16
N SER A 300 6.46 -11.46 -6.48
CA SER A 300 7.71 -11.74 -5.76
C SER A 300 8.84 -12.28 -6.65
N GLY A 301 8.59 -12.53 -7.94
CA GLY A 301 9.59 -12.98 -8.92
C GLY A 301 9.70 -14.49 -9.12
N ASP A 302 8.92 -15.30 -8.41
CA ASP A 302 8.88 -16.77 -8.56
C ASP A 302 7.89 -17.15 -9.67
N ARG A 303 8.30 -16.84 -10.90
CA ARG A 303 7.44 -16.96 -12.07
C ARG A 303 7.08 -18.41 -12.39
N GLU A 304 7.98 -19.35 -12.14
CA GLU A 304 7.77 -20.76 -12.48
C GLU A 304 6.60 -21.34 -11.69
N ARG A 305 6.64 -21.23 -10.35
CA ARG A 305 5.54 -21.68 -9.49
C ARG A 305 4.25 -20.92 -9.78
N ALA A 306 4.33 -19.60 -10.00
CA ALA A 306 3.15 -18.82 -10.38
C ALA A 306 2.47 -19.35 -11.66
N MET A 307 3.24 -19.75 -12.68
CA MET A 307 2.69 -20.26 -13.92
C MET A 307 2.00 -21.61 -13.75
N ASP A 308 2.51 -22.49 -12.90
CA ASP A 308 1.87 -23.78 -12.65
C ASP A 308 0.54 -23.63 -11.93
N LEU A 309 0.45 -22.69 -11.00
CA LEU A 309 -0.81 -22.35 -10.33
C LEU A 309 -1.81 -21.68 -11.28
N TYR A 310 -1.38 -20.76 -12.14
CA TYR A 310 -2.27 -20.18 -13.15
C TYR A 310 -2.78 -21.23 -14.14
N LYS A 311 -1.95 -22.19 -14.56
CA LYS A 311 -2.39 -23.32 -15.40
C LYS A 311 -3.43 -24.16 -14.67
N TRP A 312 -3.20 -24.46 -13.39
CA TRP A 312 -4.14 -25.22 -12.57
C TRP A 312 -5.50 -24.53 -12.52
N VAL A 313 -5.53 -23.22 -12.25
CA VAL A 313 -6.78 -22.42 -12.21
C VAL A 313 -7.44 -22.41 -13.59
N TYR A 314 -6.68 -22.20 -14.67
CA TYR A 314 -7.22 -22.19 -16.04
C TYR A 314 -7.84 -23.54 -16.43
N LEU A 315 -7.24 -24.66 -16.02
CA LEU A 315 -7.76 -26.00 -16.29
C LEU A 315 -9.09 -26.27 -15.56
N LYS A 316 -9.33 -25.61 -14.42
CA LYS A 316 -10.59 -25.68 -13.68
C LYS A 316 -11.64 -24.75 -14.27
N ASP A 317 -11.27 -23.50 -14.50
CA ASP A 317 -12.11 -22.48 -15.12
C ASP A 317 -11.26 -21.51 -15.95
N ALA A 318 -11.38 -21.63 -17.27
CA ALA A 318 -10.66 -20.79 -18.23
C ALA A 318 -11.12 -19.33 -18.24
N SER A 319 -12.31 -19.04 -17.69
CA SER A 319 -12.90 -17.70 -17.56
C SER A 319 -12.59 -17.03 -16.22
N TYR A 320 -11.89 -17.72 -15.32
CA TYR A 320 -11.59 -17.22 -13.98
C TYR A 320 -10.68 -15.98 -14.03
N ARG A 321 -11.29 -14.82 -13.78
CA ARG A 321 -10.61 -13.51 -13.75
C ARG A 321 -9.82 -13.25 -15.05
N ASP A 322 -8.53 -12.95 -14.95
CA ASP A 322 -7.61 -12.66 -16.07
C ASP A 322 -6.62 -13.82 -16.33
N VAL A 323 -6.89 -15.03 -15.85
CA VAL A 323 -5.92 -16.15 -15.89
C VAL A 323 -5.47 -16.49 -17.32
N LYS A 324 -6.37 -16.38 -18.31
CA LYS A 324 -6.03 -16.55 -19.74
C LYS A 324 -5.02 -15.51 -20.21
N ILE A 325 -5.14 -14.26 -19.75
CA ILE A 325 -4.22 -13.17 -20.10
C ILE A 325 -2.85 -13.41 -19.45
N ARG A 326 -2.83 -13.81 -18.17
CA ARG A 326 -1.60 -14.13 -17.42
C ARG A 326 -0.78 -15.22 -18.13
N LEU A 327 -1.43 -16.27 -18.63
CA LEU A 327 -0.78 -17.34 -19.39
C LEU A 327 -0.26 -16.89 -20.77
N LEU A 328 -0.91 -15.92 -21.43
CA LEU A 328 -0.47 -15.40 -22.73
C LEU A 328 0.80 -14.54 -22.62
N TRP A 329 0.93 -13.75 -21.54
CA TRP A 329 2.14 -12.95 -21.29
C TRP A 329 3.36 -13.78 -20.87
N SER A 330 3.14 -15.04 -20.49
CA SER A 330 4.21 -16.02 -20.24
C SER A 330 5.04 -16.32 -21.49
N LYS A 331 4.42 -16.37 -22.68
CA LYS A 331 5.08 -16.76 -23.93
C LYS A 331 5.92 -15.65 -24.61
N LYS A 332 5.98 -14.45 -24.03
CA LYS A 332 6.61 -13.26 -24.64
C LYS A 332 7.97 -12.85 -24.02
N LYS A 333 8.57 -13.69 -23.18
CA LYS A 333 9.91 -13.47 -22.63
C LYS A 333 10.71 -14.75 -22.74
#